data_AF-A0A972PLE0-F1
#
_entry.id   AF-A0A972PLE0-F1
#
_cell.length_a   1.000
_cell.length_b   1.000
_cell.length_c   1.000
_cell.angle_alpha   90.00
_cell.angle_beta   90.00
_cell.angle_gamma   90.00
#
_symmetry.space_group_name_H-M   'P 1'
#
loop_
_entity.id
_entity.type
_entity.pdbx_description
1 polymer ?
#
loop_
_entity_poly.entity_id
_entity_poly.type
_entity_poly.pdbx_seq_one_letter_code
_entity_poly.pdbx_strand_id
1 'polypeptide(L)'
;MIFPWTAYNFGIGQIDPEKIEVLGANPQNLAINARRPNLVLSNRFPCRMILGGQCEGCFAWLMGPFLFWERDGIWPKIIEKTGTPTIMNGFNAKDINFEKHLDEGIYFVVGDCAPEIYRKDPRVVFIPGCYPGPAMPEMILKNCKVLD
;
A
#
# COMPACT_ATOMS: atom_id res chain seq x y z
N MET A 1 6.85 20.89 -25.36
CA MET A 1 7.22 21.75 -26.49
C MET A 1 6.19 21.63 -27.60
N ILE A 2 5.07 22.35 -27.53
CA ILE A 2 4.05 22.34 -28.60
C ILE A 2 4.05 23.68 -29.34
N PHE A 3 4.25 24.78 -28.62
CA PHE A 3 4.11 26.14 -29.14
C PHE A 3 5.06 26.52 -30.30
N PRO A 4 6.38 26.21 -30.26
CA PRO A 4 7.28 26.57 -31.36
C PRO A 4 6.95 25.82 -32.65
N TRP A 5 6.64 24.52 -32.53
CA TRP A 5 6.31 23.65 -33.67
C TRP A 5 5.06 24.10 -34.40
N THR A 6 4.07 24.58 -33.66
CA THR A 6 2.85 25.16 -34.24
C THR A 6 3.19 26.39 -35.10
N ALA A 7 3.98 27.34 -34.59
CA ALA A 7 4.34 28.54 -35.34
C ALA A 7 5.16 28.26 -36.62
N TYR A 8 6.07 27.27 -36.57
CA TYR A 8 6.83 26.82 -37.75
C TYR A 8 5.93 26.18 -38.81
N ASN A 9 5.03 25.27 -38.40
CA ASN A 9 4.11 24.59 -39.33
C ASN A 9 3.10 25.54 -39.97
N PHE A 10 2.77 26.66 -39.32
CA PHE A 10 1.96 27.74 -39.91
C PHE A 10 2.77 28.70 -40.80
N GLY A 11 4.08 28.49 -40.97
CA GLY A 11 4.96 29.32 -41.80
C GLY A 11 5.27 30.70 -41.21
N ILE A 12 4.95 30.92 -39.93
CA ILE A 12 5.05 32.22 -39.24
C ILE A 12 6.28 32.24 -38.29
N GLY A 13 7.07 31.16 -38.26
CA GLY A 13 8.29 31.06 -37.46
C GLY A 13 9.32 30.13 -38.09
N GLN A 14 10.58 30.26 -37.66
CA GLN A 14 11.66 29.32 -37.99
C GLN A 14 11.97 28.45 -36.77
N ILE A 15 12.07 27.13 -36.98
CA ILE A 15 12.70 26.22 -36.04
C ILE A 15 13.99 25.76 -36.67
N ASP A 16 15.09 25.98 -35.96
CA ASP A 16 16.40 25.47 -36.32
C ASP A 16 16.86 24.55 -35.17
N PRO A 17 16.60 23.24 -35.26
CA PRO A 17 16.92 22.29 -34.19
C PRO A 17 18.42 22.24 -33.88
N GLU A 18 19.28 22.55 -34.86
CA GLU A 18 20.73 22.53 -34.70
C GLU A 18 21.25 23.67 -33.82
N LYS A 19 20.44 24.72 -33.61
CA LYS A 19 20.73 25.83 -32.68
C LYS A 19 20.18 25.63 -31.28
N ILE A 20 19.47 24.52 -31.02
CA ILE A 20 18.91 24.24 -29.69
C ILE A 20 19.94 23.44 -28.90
N GLU A 21 20.67 24.13 -28.04
CA GLU A 21 21.55 23.50 -27.06
C GLU A 21 20.76 23.15 -25.79
N VAL A 22 20.69 21.87 -25.44
CA VAL A 22 20.09 21.43 -24.18
C VAL A 22 21.17 21.49 -23.08
N LEU A 23 21.13 22.55 -22.28
CA LEU A 23 22.03 22.70 -21.14
C LEU A 23 21.59 21.78 -19.98
N GLY A 24 22.44 20.82 -19.61
CA GLY A 24 22.25 19.93 -18.45
C GLY A 24 22.11 18.45 -18.82
N ALA A 25 21.94 17.60 -17.80
CA ALA A 25 21.73 16.17 -18.02
C ALA A 25 20.38 15.93 -18.71
N ASN A 26 20.34 14.97 -19.64
CA ASN A 26 19.09 14.56 -20.28
C ASN A 26 18.03 14.24 -19.19
N PRO A 27 16.83 14.83 -19.23
CA PRO A 27 15.76 14.54 -18.26
C PRO A 27 15.43 13.04 -18.11
N GLN A 28 15.61 12.25 -19.16
CA GLN A 28 15.46 10.79 -19.10
C GLN A 28 16.52 10.12 -18.20
N ASN A 29 17.73 10.69 -18.12
CA ASN A 29 18.80 10.20 -17.24
C ASN A 29 18.62 10.62 -15.77
N LEU A 30 17.71 11.56 -15.50
CA LEU A 30 17.30 11.95 -14.15
C LEU A 30 15.98 11.28 -13.72
N ALA A 31 15.37 10.50 -14.60
CA ALA A 31 14.09 9.88 -14.33
C ALA A 31 14.23 8.73 -13.31
N ILE A 32 13.62 8.91 -12.14
CA ILE A 32 13.48 7.84 -11.16
C ILE A 32 12.28 6.99 -11.59
N ASN A 33 12.52 5.72 -11.91
CA ASN A 33 11.47 4.73 -12.14
C ASN A 33 10.82 4.35 -10.81
N ALA A 34 9.94 5.20 -10.31
CA ALA A 34 9.11 4.90 -9.14
C ALA A 34 7.78 4.29 -9.60
N ARG A 35 7.52 3.04 -9.21
CA ARG A 35 6.20 2.43 -9.39
C ARG A 35 5.23 3.15 -8.45
N ARG A 36 4.28 3.91 -9.01
CA ARG A 36 3.20 4.48 -8.20
C ARG A 36 2.44 3.34 -7.51
N PRO A 37 2.13 3.47 -6.21
CA PRO A 37 1.27 2.50 -5.55
C PRO A 37 -0.07 2.42 -6.29
N ASN A 38 -0.64 1.22 -6.32
CA ASN A 38 -1.94 1.03 -6.94
C ASN A 38 -2.97 1.89 -6.20
N LEU A 39 -3.46 2.95 -6.87
CA LEU A 39 -4.34 3.97 -6.29
C LEU A 39 -5.62 3.38 -5.69
N VAL A 40 -6.05 2.21 -6.18
CA VAL A 40 -7.23 1.50 -5.69
C VAL A 40 -7.05 0.98 -4.25
N LEU A 41 -5.81 0.87 -3.77
CA LEU A 41 -5.48 0.26 -2.47
C LEU A 41 -4.85 1.25 -1.49
N SER A 42 -4.23 2.32 -1.97
CA SER A 42 -3.72 3.38 -1.11
C SER A 42 -4.89 4.14 -0.50
N ASN A 43 -5.00 4.12 0.83
CA ASN A 43 -5.99 4.91 1.58
C ASN A 43 -7.46 4.55 1.32
N ARG A 44 -7.74 3.34 0.81
CA ARG A 44 -9.12 2.86 0.61
C ARG A 44 -9.80 2.52 1.92
N PHE A 45 -9.09 1.86 2.82
CA PHE A 45 -9.59 1.49 4.13
C PHE A 45 -8.85 2.29 5.19
N PRO A 46 -9.45 2.55 6.35
CA PRO A 46 -8.82 3.26 7.45
C PRO A 46 -7.86 2.36 8.24
N CYS A 47 -6.92 1.74 7.50
CA CYS A 47 -5.85 0.90 8.00
C CYS A 47 -4.60 1.10 7.14
N ARG A 48 -3.42 0.80 7.70
CA ARG A 48 -2.18 0.74 6.93
C ARG A 48 -1.98 -0.67 6.39
N MET A 49 -1.72 -0.79 5.09
CA MET A 49 -1.37 -2.08 4.48
C MET A 49 0.09 -2.09 4.08
N ILE A 50 0.86 -3.03 4.66
CA ILE A 50 2.25 -3.27 4.30
C ILE A 50 2.29 -4.55 3.47
N LEU A 51 2.48 -4.39 2.16
CA LEU A 51 2.46 -5.48 1.20
C LEU A 51 3.84 -5.73 0.61
N GLY A 52 4.21 -6.99 0.43
CA GLY A 52 5.40 -7.35 -0.35
C GLY A 52 5.44 -8.84 -0.64
N GLY A 53 5.39 -9.23 -1.92
CA GLY A 53 5.56 -10.63 -2.31
C GLY A 53 4.41 -11.53 -1.82
N GLN A 54 3.22 -10.95 -1.64
CA GLN A 54 2.00 -11.68 -1.32
C GLN A 54 1.44 -12.43 -2.54
N CYS A 55 0.79 -13.57 -2.33
CA CYS A 55 0.05 -14.27 -3.37
C CYS A 55 -1.33 -13.63 -3.58
N GLU A 56 -1.90 -13.78 -4.78
CA GLU A 56 -3.21 -13.23 -5.13
C GLU A 56 -4.34 -13.79 -4.24
N GLY A 57 -4.21 -15.07 -3.83
CA GLY A 57 -5.17 -15.72 -2.94
C GLY A 57 -5.28 -15.01 -1.59
N CYS A 58 -4.17 -14.88 -0.84
CA CYS A 58 -4.17 -14.19 0.46
C CYS A 58 -4.68 -12.75 0.33
N PHE A 59 -4.28 -12.07 -0.75
CA PHE A 59 -4.71 -10.70 -0.96
C PHE A 59 -6.22 -10.58 -1.20
N ALA A 60 -6.81 -11.45 -2.03
CA ALA A 60 -8.25 -11.47 -2.28
C ALA A 60 -9.05 -11.74 -0.99
N TRP A 61 -8.58 -12.69 -0.18
CA TRP A 61 -9.21 -13.04 1.10
C TRP A 61 -9.01 -11.98 2.20
N LEU A 62 -7.99 -11.13 2.08
CA LEU A 62 -7.84 -9.95 2.92
C LEU A 62 -8.82 -8.83 2.53
N MET A 63 -8.93 -8.58 1.22
CA MET A 63 -9.69 -7.46 0.68
C MET A 63 -11.20 -7.63 0.81
N GLY A 64 -11.73 -8.83 0.55
CA GLY A 64 -13.18 -9.09 0.63
C GLY A 64 -13.81 -8.68 1.96
N PRO A 65 -13.29 -9.15 3.11
CA PRO A 65 -13.74 -8.76 4.44
C PRO A 65 -13.66 -7.26 4.71
N PHE A 66 -12.61 -6.58 4.25
CA PHE A 66 -12.44 -5.14 4.47
C PHE A 66 -13.54 -4.32 3.78
N LEU A 67 -14.00 -4.78 2.60
CA LEU A 67 -15.14 -4.18 1.90
C LEU A 67 -16.44 -4.35 2.69
N PHE A 68 -16.65 -5.53 3.28
CA PHE A 68 -17.81 -5.76 4.13
C PHE A 68 -17.75 -4.92 5.40
N TRP A 69 -16.57 -4.76 6.02
CA TRP A 69 -16.41 -3.92 7.19
C TRP A 69 -16.65 -2.43 6.93
N GLU A 70 -16.32 -1.97 5.72
CA GLU A 70 -16.67 -0.62 5.28
C GLU A 70 -18.18 -0.47 5.12
N ARG A 71 -18.82 -1.38 4.39
CA ARG A 71 -20.27 -1.40 4.20
C ARG A 71 -21.03 -1.45 5.53
N ASP A 72 -20.56 -2.27 6.47
CA ASP A 72 -21.26 -2.58 7.72
C ASP A 72 -20.86 -1.63 8.88
N GLY A 73 -20.04 -0.60 8.61
CA GLY A 73 -19.63 0.37 9.62
C GLY A 73 -18.78 -0.22 10.74
N ILE A 74 -18.04 -1.29 10.45
CA ILE A 74 -17.17 -1.99 11.41
C ILE A 74 -15.84 -1.24 11.59
N TRP A 75 -15.31 -0.62 10.53
CA TRP A 75 -14.05 0.13 10.60
C TRP A 75 -14.02 1.21 11.70
N PRO A 76 -15.03 2.08 11.86
CA PRO A 76 -15.07 3.02 12.98
C PRO A 76 -14.93 2.35 14.34
N LYS A 77 -15.57 1.18 14.55
CA LYS A 77 -15.49 0.42 15.81
C LYS A 77 -14.09 -0.15 16.04
N ILE A 78 -13.42 -0.61 14.98
CA ILE A 78 -12.03 -1.05 15.07
C ILE A 78 -11.16 0.13 15.50
N ILE A 79 -11.27 1.27 14.83
CA ILE A 79 -10.42 2.44 15.07
C ILE A 79 -10.59 2.98 16.48
N GLU A 80 -11.83 3.09 16.95
CA GLU A 80 -12.14 3.54 18.31
C GLU A 80 -11.49 2.66 19.38
N LYS A 81 -11.41 1.35 19.15
CA LYS A 81 -10.88 0.39 20.12
C LYS A 81 -9.37 0.18 20.04
N THR A 82 -8.78 0.31 18.86
CA THR A 82 -7.39 -0.10 18.63
C THR A 82 -6.50 0.93 17.96
N GLY A 83 -6.98 2.15 17.73
CA GLY A 83 -6.24 3.15 16.95
C GLY A 83 -6.22 2.81 15.46
N THR A 84 -5.21 3.27 14.72
CA THR A 84 -5.12 2.95 13.28
C THR A 84 -4.45 1.59 13.09
N PRO A 85 -5.19 0.54 12.67
CA PRO A 85 -4.62 -0.79 12.54
C PRO A 85 -3.62 -0.85 11.38
N THR A 86 -2.57 -1.64 11.56
CA THR A 86 -1.57 -1.93 10.52
C THR A 86 -1.60 -3.41 10.20
N ILE A 87 -1.60 -3.75 8.91
CA ILE A 87 -1.74 -5.13 8.42
C ILE A 87 -0.63 -5.41 7.43
N MET A 88 0.28 -6.29 7.82
CA MET A 88 1.40 -6.75 7.01
C MET A 88 1.07 -8.09 6.36
N ASN A 89 1.31 -8.21 5.05
CA ASN A 89 1.14 -9.45 4.32
C ASN A 89 2.16 -9.61 3.18
N GLY A 90 2.71 -10.83 3.08
CA GLY A 90 3.57 -11.25 1.97
C GLY A 90 5.02 -11.50 2.35
N PHE A 91 5.71 -12.24 1.48
CA PHE A 91 7.05 -12.81 1.72
C PHE A 91 8.17 -11.79 1.99
N ASN A 92 8.17 -10.66 1.29
CA ASN A 92 9.21 -9.64 1.40
C ASN A 92 8.66 -8.27 1.83
N ALA A 93 7.52 -8.28 2.52
CA ALA A 93 6.92 -7.09 3.10
C ALA A 93 7.91 -6.43 4.08
N LYS A 94 8.13 -5.12 3.94
CA LYS A 94 9.01 -4.36 4.82
C LYS A 94 8.32 -3.09 5.28
N ASP A 95 8.30 -2.90 6.58
CA ASP A 95 7.80 -1.69 7.21
C ASP A 95 8.95 -0.85 7.74
N ILE A 96 9.17 0.31 7.13
CA ILE A 96 10.20 1.27 7.55
C ILE A 96 9.81 2.06 8.80
N ASN A 97 8.50 2.12 9.11
CA ASN A 97 7.93 2.89 10.20
C ASN A 97 7.35 1.96 11.29
N PHE A 98 7.90 0.76 11.43
CA PHE A 98 7.36 -0.30 12.28
C PHE A 98 7.09 0.15 13.72
N GLU A 99 8.05 0.78 14.38
CA GLU A 99 7.90 1.27 15.76
C GLU A 99 6.77 2.30 15.88
N LYS A 100 6.70 3.23 14.93
CA LYS A 100 5.63 4.24 14.90
C LYS A 100 4.25 3.59 14.71
N HIS A 101 4.15 2.59 13.83
CA HIS A 101 2.88 1.92 13.57
C HIS A 101 2.40 1.06 14.75
N LEU A 102 3.31 0.54 15.58
CA LEU A 102 2.98 -0.14 16.83
C LEU A 102 2.38 0.82 17.87
N ASP A 103 2.88 2.06 17.94
CA ASP A 103 2.37 3.08 18.86
C ASP A 103 0.99 3.61 18.43
N GLU A 104 0.73 3.65 17.12
CA GLU A 104 -0.49 4.23 16.54
C GLU A 104 -1.70 3.28 16.52
N GLY A 105 -1.48 1.98 16.76
CA GLY A 105 -2.55 1.01 16.90
C GLY A 105 -2.12 -0.44 16.80
N ILE A 106 -3.11 -1.34 16.75
CA ILE A 106 -2.84 -2.78 16.66
C ILE A 106 -2.12 -3.15 15.36
N TYR A 107 -1.14 -4.04 15.45
CA TYR A 107 -0.33 -4.48 14.33
C TYR A 107 -0.56 -5.97 14.06
N PHE A 108 -1.06 -6.30 12.88
CA PHE A 108 -1.28 -7.67 12.42
C PHE A 108 -0.20 -8.08 11.43
N VAL A 109 0.38 -9.26 11.64
CA VAL A 109 1.25 -9.91 10.65
C VAL A 109 0.54 -11.16 10.17
N VAL A 110 0.20 -11.19 8.88
CA VAL A 110 -0.65 -12.23 8.30
C VAL A 110 0.15 -13.14 7.39
N GLY A 111 0.13 -14.42 7.73
CA GLY A 111 0.62 -15.53 6.93
C GLY A 111 2.07 -15.92 7.21
N ASP A 112 2.34 -17.21 7.05
CA ASP A 112 3.64 -17.81 7.39
C ASP A 112 4.77 -17.32 6.49
N CYS A 113 4.43 -16.81 5.30
CA CYS A 113 5.40 -16.23 4.38
C CYS A 113 5.98 -14.90 4.90
N ALA A 114 5.28 -14.18 5.79
CA ALA A 114 5.75 -12.88 6.26
C ALA A 114 7.13 -12.97 6.95
N PRO A 115 7.96 -11.91 6.91
CA PRO A 115 9.30 -11.97 7.49
C PRO A 115 9.28 -12.29 8.99
N GLU A 116 10.19 -13.18 9.38
CA GLU A 116 10.27 -13.71 10.74
C GLU A 116 10.48 -12.62 11.80
N ILE A 117 11.23 -11.56 11.45
CA ILE A 117 11.49 -10.41 12.32
C ILE A 117 10.20 -9.75 12.82
N TYR A 118 9.15 -9.73 12.00
CA TYR A 118 7.86 -9.16 12.37
C TYR A 118 6.96 -10.21 13.01
N ARG A 119 6.93 -11.45 12.47
CA ARG A 119 6.11 -12.54 13.02
C ARG A 119 6.45 -12.91 14.46
N LYS A 120 7.72 -12.77 14.86
CA LYS A 120 8.21 -13.11 16.20
C LYS A 120 8.20 -11.93 17.18
N ASP A 121 7.84 -10.73 16.74
CA ASP A 121 7.74 -9.60 17.65
C ASP A 121 6.55 -9.82 18.62
N PRO A 122 6.74 -9.79 19.95
CA PRO A 122 5.67 -10.07 20.89
C PRO A 122 4.58 -8.99 20.92
N ARG A 123 4.81 -7.82 20.31
CA ARG A 123 3.86 -6.70 20.26
C ARG A 123 2.88 -6.81 19.09
N VAL A 124 3.14 -7.68 18.12
CA VAL A 124 2.23 -7.90 16.99
C VAL A 124 1.26 -9.04 17.27
N VAL A 125 0.11 -9.01 16.60
CA VAL A 125 -0.78 -10.16 16.50
C VAL A 125 -0.40 -10.94 15.24
N PHE A 126 0.29 -12.06 15.43
CA PHE A 126 0.59 -12.97 14.34
C PHE A 126 -0.62 -13.87 14.03
N ILE A 127 -1.02 -13.88 12.76
CA ILE A 127 -2.08 -14.73 12.22
C ILE A 127 -1.39 -15.75 11.28
N PRO A 128 -1.19 -17.01 11.71
CA PRO A 128 -0.47 -18.03 10.94
C PRO A 128 -1.23 -18.45 9.69
N GLY A 129 -0.60 -19.13 8.72
CA GLY A 129 -1.30 -19.79 7.61
C GLY A 129 -1.51 -18.95 6.33
N CYS A 130 -1.64 -19.65 5.21
CA CYS A 130 -1.98 -19.08 3.89
C CYS A 130 -3.48 -19.30 3.64
N TYR A 131 -4.33 -18.44 4.21
CA TYR A 131 -5.77 -18.72 4.25
C TYR A 131 -6.52 -18.33 2.98
N PRO A 132 -7.32 -19.27 2.45
CA PRO A 132 -8.68 -19.00 2.01
C PRO A 132 -9.67 -19.27 3.16
N GLY A 133 -10.52 -18.28 3.52
CA GLY A 133 -11.65 -18.49 4.45
C GLY A 133 -11.87 -17.41 5.53
N PRO A 134 -12.95 -17.54 6.34
CA PRO A 134 -13.41 -16.51 7.30
C PRO A 134 -12.60 -16.41 8.59
N ALA A 135 -11.66 -17.34 8.82
CA ALA A 135 -10.89 -17.40 10.07
C ALA A 135 -10.04 -16.14 10.32
N MET A 136 -9.38 -15.60 9.28
CA MET A 136 -8.55 -14.41 9.43
C MET A 136 -9.37 -13.17 9.83
N PRO A 137 -10.50 -12.85 9.16
CA PRO A 137 -11.36 -11.75 9.56
C PRO A 137 -11.88 -11.87 11.00
N GLU A 138 -12.32 -13.06 11.39
CA GLU A 138 -12.79 -13.32 12.76
C GLU A 138 -11.68 -13.11 13.78
N MET A 139 -10.47 -13.59 13.51
CA MET A 139 -9.31 -13.36 14.36
C MET A 139 -8.97 -11.88 14.50
N ILE A 140 -9.01 -11.11 13.41
CA ILE A 140 -8.79 -9.65 13.47
C ILE A 140 -9.85 -9.01 14.35
N LEU A 141 -11.14 -9.26 14.09
CA LEU A 141 -12.23 -8.65 14.84
C LEU A 141 -12.22 -9.02 16.32
N LYS A 142 -11.87 -10.26 16.66
CA LYS A 142 -11.71 -10.73 18.04
C LYS A 142 -10.56 -9.99 18.75
N ASN A 143 -9.41 -9.84 18.10
CA ASN A 143 -8.28 -9.10 18.66
C ASN A 143 -8.57 -7.59 18.77
N CYS A 144 -9.40 -7.05 17.88
CA CYS A 144 -9.91 -5.69 17.99
C CYS A 144 -11.05 -5.53 19.01
N LYS A 145 -11.50 -6.62 19.66
CA LYS A 145 -12.62 -6.64 20.61
C LYS A 145 -13.92 -6.08 20.02
N VAL A 146 -14.15 -6.28 18.72
CA VAL A 146 -15.36 -5.83 18.01
C VAL A 146 -16.43 -6.91 17.98
N LEU A 147 -16.03 -8.18 18.12
CA LEU A 147 -16.91 -9.32 18.37
C LEU A 147 -16.79 -9.71 19.84
N ASP A 148 -17.94 -9.97 20.49
CA ASP A 148 -18.03 -10.50 21.86
C ASP A 148 -17.68 -12.00 21.90
#